data_AF-A0A8S0FQN5-F1
#
_entry.id   AF-A0A8S0FQN5-F1
#
_cell.length_a   1.000
_cell.length_b   1.000
_cell.length_c   1.000
_cell.angle_alpha   90.00
_cell.angle_beta   90.00
_cell.angle_gamma   90.00
#
_symmetry.space_group_name_H-M   'P 1'
#
loop_
_entity.id
_entity.type
_entity.pdbx_description
1 polymer ?
#
loop_
_entity_poly.entity_id
_entity_poly.type
_entity_poly.pdbx_seq_one_letter_code
_entity_poly.pdbx_strand_id
1 'polypeptide(L)' 'MATVPALSHPEFTFVFLAVRRTDRDARPRPVRVIAECEHAARLKLATEFILSFAARIPVKRAGEVVA' A
#
# COMPACT_ATOMS: atom_id res chain seq x y z
N MET A 1 -10.62 22.16 16.47
CA MET A 1 -9.87 21.57 15.33
C MET A 1 -9.05 20.40 15.86
N ALA A 2 -9.12 19.23 15.24
CA ALA A 2 -8.32 18.08 15.62
C ALA A 2 -7.04 18.04 14.77
N THR A 3 -5.89 18.33 15.38
CA THR A 3 -4.58 18.16 14.74
C THR A 3 -4.26 16.67 14.73
N VAL A 4 -4.28 16.06 13.54
CA VAL A 4 -3.72 14.71 13.34
C VAL A 4 -2.23 14.81 13.63
N PRO A 5 -1.65 14.02 14.57
CA PRO A 5 -0.22 14.01 14.78
C PRO A 5 0.43 13.60 13.47
N ALA A 6 1.25 14.48 12.90
CA ALA A 6 2.12 14.11 11.79
C ALA A 6 3.17 13.14 12.34
N LEU A 7 2.85 11.84 12.31
CA LEU A 7 3.85 10.79 12.35
C LEU A 7 4.85 11.14 11.25
N SER A 8 6.09 11.45 11.63
CA SER A 8 7.09 12.01 10.71
C SER A 8 7.41 11.07 9.55
N HIS A 9 7.11 9.78 9.69
CA HIS A 9 7.20 8.76 8.63
C HIS A 9 6.13 7.68 8.86
N PRO A 10 4.85 7.92 8.53
CA PRO A 10 3.83 6.89 8.65
C PRO A 10 3.99 5.97 7.45
N GLU A 11 4.71 4.86 7.64
CA GLU A 11 4.72 3.79 6.65
C GLU A 11 3.31 3.20 6.57
N PHE A 12 2.71 3.23 5.40
CA PHE A 12 1.42 2.61 5.15
C PHE A 12 1.62 1.37 4.30
N THR A 13 0.91 0.30 4.64
CA THR A 13 0.74 -0.81 3.71
C THR A 13 -0.43 -0.50 2.79
N PHE A 14 -0.12 -0.24 1.53
CA PHE A 14 -1.12 -0.12 0.47
C PHE A 14 -1.43 -1.51 -0.09
N VAL A 15 -2.71 -1.79 -0.25
CA VAL A 15 -3.23 -3.03 -0.83
C VAL A 15 -3.87 -2.68 -2.17
N PHE A 16 -3.41 -3.35 -3.22
CA PHE A 16 -3.95 -3.25 -4.56
C PHE A 16 -4.44 -4.60 -5.02
N LEU A 17 -5.53 -4.62 -5.77
CA LEU A 17 -5.82 -5.73 -6.65
C LEU A 17 -5.02 -5.51 -7.94
N ALA A 18 -4.12 -6.44 -8.25
CA ALA A 18 -3.18 -6.31 -9.36
C ALA A 18 -3.42 -7.41 -10.42
N VAL A 19 -3.37 -7.02 -11.69
CA VAL A 19 -3.41 -7.93 -12.86
C VAL A 19 -2.13 -7.71 -13.66
N ARG A 20 -1.41 -8.77 -14.02
CA ARG A 20 -0.19 -8.65 -14.85
C ARG A 20 -0.56 -8.24 -16.27
N ARG A 21 0.14 -7.26 -16.84
CA ARG A 21 -0.07 -6.80 -18.21
C ARG A 21 0.43 -7.77 -19.27
N THR A 22 1.51 -8.49 -18.95
CA THR A 22 2.20 -9.39 -19.88
C THR A 22 1.60 -10.77 -19.95
N ASP A 23 0.66 -11.09 -19.06
CA ASP A 23 0.08 -12.41 -18.91
C ASP A 23 -1.42 -12.33 -19.22
N ARG A 24 -1.82 -12.96 -20.32
CA ARG A 24 -3.18 -12.88 -20.86
C ARG A 24 -4.20 -13.68 -20.03
N ASP A 25 -3.72 -14.65 -19.25
CA ASP A 25 -4.53 -15.46 -18.33
C ASP A 25 -4.35 -15.00 -16.87
N ALA A 26 -3.74 -13.83 -16.66
CA ALA A 26 -3.47 -13.28 -15.36
C ALA A 26 -4.76 -13.07 -14.56
N ARG A 27 -4.88 -13.78 -13.44
CA ARG A 27 -5.96 -13.58 -12.49
C ARG A 27 -5.67 -12.37 -11.59
N PRO A 28 -6.67 -11.52 -11.29
CA PRO A 28 -6.52 -10.47 -10.30
C PRO A 28 -6.09 -11.06 -8.96
N ARG A 29 -5.00 -10.53 -8.39
CA ARG A 29 -4.47 -10.97 -7.11
C ARG A 29 -4.18 -9.78 -6.18
N PRO A 30 -4.41 -9.93 -4.87
CA PRO A 30 -4.04 -8.90 -3.92
C PRO A 30 -2.51 -8.80 -3.81
N VAL A 31 -1.99 -7.58 -3.94
CA VAL A 31 -0.58 -7.24 -3.76
C VAL A 31 -0.47 -6.15 -2.71
N ARG A 32 0.50 -6.29 -1.81
CA ARG A 32 0.72 -5.39 -0.69
C ARG A 32 2.09 -4.73 -0.83
N VAL A 33 2.14 -3.41 -0.65
CA VAL A 33 3.38 -2.64 -0.73
C VAL A 33 3.42 -1.61 0.39
N ILE A 34 4.56 -1.54 1.06
CA ILE A 34 4.84 -0.48 2.02
C ILE A 34 5.37 0.73 1.27
N ALA A 35 4.74 1.87 1.49
CA ALA A 35 5.17 3.15 0.94
C ALA A 35 4.71 4.30 1.85
N GLU A 36 5.31 5.46 1.62
CA GLU A 36 4.94 6.73 2.26
C GLU A 36 3.60 7.29 1.73
N CYS A 37 3.31 7.04 0.44
CA CYS A 37 2.10 7.52 -0.21
C CYS A 37 1.60 6.53 -1.27
N GLU A 38 0.34 6.67 -1.69
CA GLU A 38 -0.26 5.78 -2.70
C GLU A 38 0.49 5.88 -4.03
N HIS A 39 0.94 7.08 -4.41
CA HIS A 39 1.64 7.32 -5.66
C HIS A 39 2.97 6.54 -5.73
N ALA A 40 3.78 6.60 -4.66
CA ALA A 40 5.01 5.81 -4.56
C ALA A 40 4.72 4.30 -4.57
N ALA A 41 3.64 3.86 -3.92
CA ALA A 41 3.23 2.46 -3.96
C ALA A 41 2.82 2.00 -5.36
N ARG A 42 2.11 2.85 -6.12
CA ARG A 42 1.72 2.58 -7.51
C ARG A 42 2.93 2.55 -8.42
N LEU A 43 3.85 3.50 -8.31
CA LEU A 43 5.07 3.53 -9.13
C LEU A 43 5.88 2.23 -9.03
N LYS A 44 5.97 1.63 -7.83
CA LYS A 44 6.66 0.34 -7.62
C LYS A 44 6.06 -0.83 -8.41
N LEU A 45 4.77 -0.78 -8.75
CA LEU A 45 4.05 -1.89 -9.39
C LEU A 45 3.52 -1.56 -10.80
N ALA A 46 3.45 -0.28 -11.18
CA ALA A 46 2.79 0.18 -12.40
C ALA A 46 3.44 -0.33 -13.69
N THR A 47 4.73 -0.69 -13.64
CA THR A 47 5.47 -1.23 -14.78
C THR A 47 4.91 -2.57 -15.25
N GLU A 48 4.58 -3.47 -14.31
CA GLU A 48 4.17 -4.84 -14.62
C GLU A 48 2.67 -5.08 -14.46
N PHE A 49 1.98 -4.25 -13.67
CA PHE A 49 0.62 -4.50 -13.25
C PHE A 49 -0.35 -3.37 -13.61
N ILE A 50 -1.59 -3.75 -13.88
CA ILE A 50 -2.75 -2.87 -13.78
C ILE A 50 -3.23 -2.96 -12.33
N LEU A 51 -3.39 -1.82 -11.67
CA LEU A 51 -3.67 -1.72 -10.25
C LEU A 51 -5.07 -1.13 -10.03
N SER A 52 -5.84 -1.78 -9.17
CA SER A 52 -7.05 -1.22 -8.56
C SER A 52 -6.80 -1.07 -7.06
N PHE A 53 -7.00 0.14 -6.53
CA PHE A 53 -6.78 0.42 -5.11
C PHE A 53 -7.83 -0.29 -4.26
N ALA A 54 -7.40 -1.06 -3.27
CA ALA A 54 -8.29 -1.83 -2.40
C ALA A 54 -8.33 -1.26 -0.97
N ALA A 55 -7.18 -0.99 -0.36
CA ALA A 55 -7.12 -0.48 1.01
C ALA A 55 -5.77 0.17 1.36
N ARG A 56 -5.78 0.99 2.43
CA ARG A 56 -4.58 1.50 3.10
C ARG A 56 -4.63 1.07 4.57
N ILE A 57 -3.60 0.38 5.02
CA ILE A 57 -3.47 -0.11 6.40
C ILE A 57 -2.30 0.62 7.05
N PRO A 58 -2.51 1.35 8.16
CA PRO A 58 -1.40 1.96 8.89
C PRO A 58 -0.50 0.87 9.47
N VAL A 59 0.81 0.96 9.23
CA VAL A 59 1.76 0.08 9.91
C VAL A 59 1.84 0.56 11.35
N LYS A 60 1.26 -0.21 12.27
CA LYS A 60 1.57 -0.05 13.69
C LYS A 60 3.04 -0.44 13.83
N ARG A 61 3.94 0.50 14.16
CA ARG A 61 5.26 0.11 14.68
C ARG A 61 4.96 -0.77 15.89
N ALA A 62 5.32 -2.05 15.83
CA ALA A 62 5.25 -2.94 16.98
C ALA A 62 6.25 -2.43 18.02
N GLY A 63 5.78 -1.59 18.93
CA GLY A 63 6.62 -0.89 19.90
C GLY A 63 5.85 0.02 20.85
N GLU A 64 4.57 -0.25 21.11
CA GLU A 64 3.90 0.24 22.31
C GLU A 64 2.84 -0.80 22.72
N VAL A 65 3.34 -1.92 23.25
CA VAL A 65 2.62 -2.59 24.33
C VAL A 65 2.67 -1.61 25.49
N VAL A 66 1.54 -0.96 25.77
CA VAL A 66 1.30 -0.30 27.05
C VAL A 66 1.41 -1.39 28.11
N ALA A 67 2.52 -1.38 28.84
CA ALA A 67 2.72 -2.05 30.10
C ALA A 67 2.79 -0.97 31.19
#